data_AF-A0A257TX66-F1
#
_entry.id   AF-A0A257TX66-F1
#
_cell.length_a   1.000
_cell.length_b   1.000
_cell.length_c   1.000
_cell.angle_alpha   90.00
_cell.angle_beta   90.00
_cell.angle_gamma   90.00
#
_symmetry.space_group_name_H-M   'P 1'
#
loop_
_entity.id
_entity.type
_entity.pdbx_description
1 polymer ?
#
loop_
_entity_poly.entity_id
_entity_poly.type
_entity_poly.pdbx_seq_one_letter_code
_entity_poly.pdbx_strand_id
1 'polypeptide(L)'
;MLPQRLSDLGKVPGANGPNSLHLFRLGEGDFISGTITERNALKPDRDDHGTLQPAFVMPYESYRQAIIDTRDLWCSGEGDDDS
;
A
#
# COMPACT_ATOMS: atom_id res chain seq x y z
N MET A 1 7.54 1.58 8.76
CA MET A 1 7.51 0.83 10.04
C MET A 1 6.14 0.20 10.17
N LEU A 2 6.07 -1.04 10.66
CA LEU A 2 4.83 -1.80 10.81
C LEU A 2 4.48 -1.96 12.31
N PRO A 3 3.21 -2.07 12.70
CA PRO A 3 2.81 -2.19 14.10
C PRO A 3 3.46 -3.38 14.82
N GLN A 4 3.98 -3.17 16.03
CA GLN A 4 4.62 -4.23 16.84
C GLN A 4 3.70 -5.44 17.07
N ARG A 5 2.39 -5.22 17.22
CA ARG A 5 1.38 -6.29 17.35
C ARG A 5 1.45 -7.32 16.22
N LEU A 6 1.89 -6.94 15.01
CA LEU A 6 2.03 -7.89 13.89
C LEU A 6 3.23 -8.83 14.07
N SER A 7 4.29 -8.38 14.75
CA SER A 7 5.40 -9.26 15.13
C SER A 7 4.99 -10.17 16.29
N ASP A 8 4.26 -9.65 17.28
CA ASP A 8 3.79 -10.43 18.44
C ASP A 8 2.85 -11.57 18.02
N LEU A 9 2.05 -11.34 16.96
CA LEU A 9 1.18 -12.34 16.34
C LEU A 9 1.92 -13.28 15.37
N GLY A 10 3.23 -13.10 15.17
CA GLY A 10 4.03 -13.91 14.24
C GLY A 10 3.77 -13.65 12.76
N LYS A 11 3.01 -12.60 12.40
CA LYS A 11 2.65 -12.28 11.01
C LYS A 11 3.78 -11.60 10.25
N VAL A 12 4.41 -10.60 10.88
CA VAL A 12 5.52 -9.86 10.28
C VAL A 12 6.69 -9.79 11.27
N PRO A 13 7.67 -10.71 11.17
CA PRO A 13 8.83 -10.73 12.05
C PRO A 13 9.59 -9.41 12.00
N GLY A 14 9.87 -8.84 13.18
CA GLY A 14 10.66 -7.60 13.30
C GLY A 14 9.86 -6.30 13.17
N ALA A 15 8.53 -6.36 13.03
CA ALA A 15 7.69 -5.18 13.15
C ALA A 15 7.82 -4.55 14.55
N ASN A 16 8.08 -3.24 14.60
CA ASN A 16 8.46 -2.52 15.82
C ASN A 16 7.85 -1.11 15.94
N GLY A 17 6.85 -0.79 15.11
CA GLY A 17 6.16 0.50 15.11
C GLY A 17 5.00 0.59 16.11
N PRO A 18 4.44 1.79 16.32
CA PRO A 18 3.30 1.98 17.22
C PRO A 18 2.08 1.13 16.85
N ASN A 19 1.41 0.57 17.86
CA ASN A 19 0.18 -0.20 17.70
C ASN A 19 -1.05 0.65 17.32
N SER A 20 -0.91 1.96 17.17
CA SER A 20 -1.93 2.82 16.59
C SER A 20 -1.88 2.87 15.06
N LEU A 21 -0.80 2.37 14.44
CA LEU A 21 -0.70 2.28 12.99
C LEU A 21 -1.58 1.16 12.45
N HIS A 22 -2.01 1.31 11.20
CA HIS A 22 -2.76 0.28 10.47
C HIS A 22 -2.02 -0.14 9.21
N LEU A 23 -2.15 -1.42 8.84
CA LEU A 23 -1.57 -1.97 7.61
C LEU A 23 -2.68 -2.26 6.59
N PHE A 24 -2.48 -1.77 5.37
CA PHE A 24 -3.32 -2.03 4.22
C PHE A 24 -2.49 -2.63 3.09
N ARG A 25 -3.12 -3.45 2.25
CA ARG A 25 -2.49 -4.06 1.07
C ARG A 25 -3.32 -3.81 -0.19
N LEU A 26 -2.63 -3.73 -1.32
CA LEU A 26 -3.21 -3.64 -2.65
C LEU A 26 -2.32 -4.45 -3.60
N GLY A 27 -2.94 -5.41 -4.30
CA GLY A 27 -2.21 -6.33 -5.17
C GLY A 27 -1.40 -7.37 -4.40
N GLU A 28 -0.68 -8.19 -5.16
CA GLU A 28 0.17 -9.29 -4.69
C GLU A 28 1.43 -9.37 -5.55
N GLY A 29 2.49 -9.98 -5.01
CA GLY A 29 3.77 -10.15 -5.72
C GLY A 29 4.74 -8.98 -5.55
N ASP A 30 5.70 -8.91 -6.48
CA ASP A 30 6.80 -7.94 -6.44
C ASP A 30 6.35 -6.51 -6.75
N PHE A 31 7.12 -5.53 -6.27
CA PHE A 31 6.92 -4.12 -6.60
C PHE A 31 7.36 -3.86 -8.05
N ILE A 32 6.45 -4.08 -9.00
CA ILE A 32 6.67 -3.86 -10.43
C ILE A 32 5.97 -2.59 -10.88
N SER A 33 6.62 -1.82 -11.76
CA SER A 33 6.01 -0.63 -12.36
C SER A 33 4.74 -1.01 -13.13
N GLY A 34 3.62 -0.36 -12.82
CA GLY A 34 2.35 -0.74 -13.41
C GLY A 34 1.21 0.23 -13.11
N THR A 35 0.17 0.16 -13.93
CA THR A 35 -1.07 0.93 -13.75
C THR A 35 -1.90 0.32 -12.63
N ILE A 36 -2.27 1.13 -11.64
CA ILE A 36 -3.19 0.73 -10.55
C ILE A 36 -4.62 1.16 -10.91
N THR A 37 -4.77 2.38 -11.41
CA THR A 37 -6.01 2.91 -12.00
C THR A 37 -5.65 3.71 -13.24
N GLU A 38 -6.64 4.10 -14.05
CA GLU A 38 -6.41 5.00 -15.19
C GLU A 38 -5.69 6.32 -14.81
N ARG A 39 -5.78 6.73 -13.53
CA ARG A 39 -5.18 7.98 -13.02
C ARG A 39 -3.96 7.75 -12.14
N ASN A 40 -3.64 6.52 -11.74
CA ASN A 40 -2.54 6.22 -10.83
C ASN A 40 -1.69 5.04 -11.29
N ALA A 41 -0.39 5.14 -11.11
CA ALA A 41 0.56 4.07 -11.38
C ALA A 41 1.48 3.85 -10.18
N LEU A 42 1.84 2.60 -9.91
CA LEU A 42 2.92 2.26 -9.00
C LEU A 42 4.26 2.51 -9.72
N LYS A 43 5.12 3.29 -9.09
CA LYS A 43 6.50 3.48 -9.50
C LYS A 43 7.44 2.96 -8.40
N PRO A 44 8.00 1.75 -8.55
CA PRO A 44 9.02 1.23 -7.65
C PRO A 44 10.25 2.13 -7.64
N ASP A 45 10.86 2.30 -6.48
CA ASP A 45 12.18 2.91 -6.33
C ASP A 45 13.21 1.94 -5.69
N ARG A 46 12.73 0.82 -5.14
CA ARG A 46 13.48 -0.35 -4.65
C ARG A 46 12.61 -1.61 -4.82
N ASP A 47 13.20 -2.77 -4.57
CA ASP A 47 12.50 -4.07 -4.72
C ASP A 47 11.31 -4.24 -3.75
N ASP A 48 11.33 -3.53 -2.61
CA ASP A 48 10.32 -3.59 -1.54
C ASP A 48 9.60 -2.26 -1.31
N HIS A 49 9.84 -1.26 -2.18
CA HIS A 49 9.35 0.09 -1.98
C HIS A 49 9.00 0.77 -3.30
N GLY A 50 7.87 1.46 -3.29
CA GLY A 50 7.42 2.23 -4.43
C GLY A 50 6.43 3.31 -4.03
N THR A 51 6.23 4.25 -4.93
CA THR A 51 5.29 5.35 -4.74
C THR A 51 4.13 5.18 -5.69
N LEU A 52 2.91 5.33 -5.18
CA LEU A 52 1.74 5.54 -6.03
C LEU A 52 1.79 6.98 -6.56
N GLN A 53 1.87 7.15 -7.88
CA GLN A 53 2.05 8.43 -8.55
C GLN A 53 0.89 8.71 -9.54
N PRO A 54 0.69 9.97 -9.96
CA PRO A 54 -0.20 10.28 -11.08
C PRO A 54 0.29 9.58 -12.36
N ALA A 55 -0.62 8.97 -13.12
CA ALA A 55 -0.29 8.35 -14.41
C ALA A 55 0.04 9.39 -15.52
N PHE A 56 -0.38 10.64 -15.31
CA PHE A 56 -0.12 11.79 -16.18
C PHE A 56 -0.17 13.08 -15.34
N VAL A 57 0.28 14.19 -15.92
CA VAL A 57 0.24 15.50 -15.24
C VAL A 57 -1.20 15.92 -14.97
N MET A 58 -1.53 16.18 -13.71
CA MET A 58 -2.87 16.63 -13.30
C MET A 58 -2.78 17.62 -12.13
N PRO A 59 -3.82 18.46 -11.90
CA PRO A 59 -3.91 19.31 -10.72
C PRO A 59 -3.88 18.50 -9.42
N TYR A 60 -3.38 19.11 -8.34
CA TYR A 60 -3.27 18.46 -7.04
C TYR A 60 -4.62 17.92 -6.52
N GLU A 61 -5.71 18.67 -6.67
CA GLU A 61 -7.02 18.22 -6.19
C GLU A 61 -7.52 16.99 -6.97
N SER A 62 -7.26 16.94 -8.29
CA SER A 62 -7.57 15.77 -9.11
C SER A 62 -6.74 14.57 -8.68
N TYR A 63 -5.47 14.77 -8.34
CA TYR A 63 -4.61 13.70 -7.83
C TYR A 63 -5.09 13.19 -6.46
N ARG A 64 -5.45 14.11 -5.56
CA ARG A 64 -6.03 13.77 -4.26
C ARG A 64 -7.30 12.93 -4.41
N GLN A 65 -8.19 13.31 -5.31
CA GLN A 65 -9.38 12.52 -5.61
C GLN A 65 -9.03 11.16 -6.20
N ALA A 66 -8.06 11.09 -7.14
CA ALA A 66 -7.62 9.83 -7.72
C ALA A 66 -7.07 8.85 -6.65
N ILE A 67 -6.33 9.35 -5.66
CA ILE A 67 -5.88 8.54 -4.50
C ILE A 67 -7.08 8.07 -3.67
N ILE A 68 -8.05 8.94 -3.38
CA ILE A 68 -9.28 8.56 -2.64
C ILE A 68 -10.04 7.47 -3.39
N ASP A 69 -10.12 7.55 -4.71
CA ASP A 69 -10.85 6.59 -5.55
C ASP A 69 -10.17 5.20 -5.57
N THR A 70 -8.93 5.08 -5.08
CA THR A 70 -8.32 3.76 -4.85
C THR A 70 -8.83 3.08 -3.58
N ARG A 71 -9.57 3.75 -2.70
CA ARG A 71 -9.95 3.27 -1.35
C ARG A 71 -10.50 1.86 -1.36
N ASP A 72 -11.41 1.55 -2.28
CA ASP A 72 -12.11 0.26 -2.33
C ASP A 72 -11.24 -0.87 -2.90
N LEU A 73 -10.05 -0.55 -3.44
CA LEU A 73 -9.05 -1.51 -3.91
C LEU A 73 -8.15 -2.00 -2.76
N TRP A 74 -8.06 -1.25 -1.67
CA TRP A 74 -7.24 -1.61 -0.52
C TRP A 74 -8.01 -2.54 0.41
N CYS A 75 -7.35 -3.58 0.88
CA CYS A 75 -7.87 -4.43 1.94
C CYS A 75 -6.97 -4.36 3.18
N SER A 76 -7.50 -4.83 4.31
CA SER A 76 -6.72 -4.97 5.54
C SER A 76 -5.51 -5.87 5.26
N GLY A 77 -4.32 -5.40 5.63
CA GLY A 77 -3.10 -6.21 5.66
C GLY A 77 -2.89 -6.86 7.03
N GLU A 78 -3.87 -6.78 7.93
CA GLU A 78 -3.74 -7.25 9.32
C GLU A 78 -4.38 -8.64 9.57
N GLY A 79 -5.13 -9.21 8.63
CA GLY A 79 -5.80 -10.54 8.67
C GLY A 79 -6.77 -10.70 7.49
N ASP A 80 -7.12 -11.89 6.98
CA ASP A 80 -7.08 -13.26 7.54
C ASP A 80 -6.09 -14.20 6.80
N ASP A 81 -5.89 -15.41 7.35
CA ASP A 81 -5.04 -16.48 6.81
C ASP A 81 -5.09 -16.55 5.28
N ASP A 82 -3.91 -16.62 4.65
CA ASP A 82 -3.78 -17.16 3.29
C ASP A 82 -4.17 -18.64 3.37
N SER A 83 -5.46 -18.92 3.26
CA SER A 83 -6.01 -20.26 3.07
C SER A 83 -5.69 -20.79 1.68
#